data_AF-A0A5M3VYG8-F1
#
_entry.id   AF-A0A5M3VYG8-F1
#
_cell.length_a   1.000
_cell.length_b   1.000
_cell.length_c   1.000
_cell.angle_alpha   90.00
_cell.angle_beta   90.00
_cell.angle_gamma   90.00
#
_symmetry.space_group_name_H-M   'P 1'
#
loop_
_entity.id
_entity.type
_entity.pdbx_description
1 polymer ?
#
loop_
_entity_poly.entity_id
_entity_poly.type
_entity_poly.pdbx_seq_one_letter_code
_entity_poly.pdbx_strand_id
1 'polypeptide(L)'
;MAVGRLLVALAVMLMIIPSGGELDGFVIERVPVDGQVSDFRYEWEDVRFVSRVWEREIDGATQVDLKIAILRGARLKTPAALRAFLREYYERDPGTWHLEEFRNGPWRGYVNDSEAFWLVSEGVAITIRTPSGVVTPQEIRKTALSIRTA
;
A
#
# COMPACT_ATOMS: atom_id res chain seq x y z
N MET A 1 4.61 -9.17 -60.87
CA MET A 1 3.74 -8.41 -59.97
C MET A 1 3.92 -8.95 -58.56
N ALA A 2 4.57 -8.22 -57.67
CA ALA A 2 4.86 -8.68 -56.31
C ALA A 2 3.79 -8.15 -55.35
N VAL A 3 3.08 -9.06 -54.68
CA VAL A 3 2.11 -8.75 -53.63
C VAL A 3 2.88 -8.57 -52.32
N GLY A 4 2.94 -7.34 -51.83
CA GLY A 4 3.51 -7.03 -50.52
C GLY A 4 2.59 -7.53 -49.40
N ARG A 5 3.10 -8.42 -48.54
CA ARG A 5 2.43 -8.80 -47.30
C ARG A 5 2.86 -7.83 -46.21
N LEU A 6 1.91 -7.03 -45.71
CA LEU A 6 2.06 -6.21 -44.53
C LEU A 6 1.98 -7.11 -43.29
N LEU A 7 3.09 -7.25 -42.57
CA LEU A 7 3.12 -7.88 -41.24
C LEU A 7 2.75 -6.80 -40.21
N VAL A 8 1.58 -6.96 -39.57
CA VAL A 8 1.21 -6.20 -38.37
C VAL A 8 1.85 -6.91 -37.17
N ALA A 9 2.90 -6.32 -36.60
CA ALA A 9 3.49 -6.80 -35.36
C ALA A 9 2.64 -6.29 -34.18
N LEU A 10 1.89 -7.19 -33.55
CA LEU A 10 1.22 -6.93 -32.29
C LEU A 10 2.29 -6.96 -31.18
N ALA A 11 2.83 -5.80 -30.81
CA ALA A 11 3.75 -5.70 -29.68
C ALA A 11 2.96 -5.89 -28.37
N VAL A 12 2.99 -7.10 -27.81
CA VAL A 12 2.56 -7.34 -26.44
C VAL A 12 3.66 -6.77 -25.53
N MET A 13 3.53 -5.50 -25.15
CA MET A 13 4.36 -4.89 -24.13
C MET A 13 3.99 -5.53 -22.79
N LEU A 14 4.76 -6.52 -22.34
CA LEU A 14 4.69 -6.97 -20.95
C LEU A 14 5.07 -5.79 -20.07
N MET A 15 4.09 -5.10 -19.48
CA MET A 15 4.36 -4.24 -18.34
C MET A 15 4.82 -5.17 -17.21
N ILE A 16 6.12 -5.23 -16.97
CA ILE A 16 6.66 -5.82 -15.75
C ILE A 16 6.25 -4.86 -14.64
N ILE A 17 5.14 -5.18 -13.97
CA ILE A 17 4.69 -4.44 -12.80
C ILE A 17 5.68 -4.77 -11.67
N PRO A 18 6.35 -3.78 -11.06
CA PRO A 18 7.29 -4.05 -9.99
C PRO A 18 6.60 -4.76 -8.82
N SER A 19 7.25 -5.79 -8.30
CA SER A 19 6.83 -6.48 -7.08
C SER A 19 7.41 -5.76 -5.86
N GLY A 20 6.61 -5.67 -4.80
CA GLY A 20 7.06 -5.16 -3.51
C GLY A 20 7.77 -6.20 -2.65
N GLY A 21 7.81 -7.47 -3.06
CA GLY A 21 8.48 -8.56 -2.34
C GLY A 21 7.77 -8.99 -1.06
N GLU A 22 8.47 -9.74 -0.20
CA GLU A 22 7.97 -10.14 1.12
C GLU A 22 8.21 -9.05 2.17
N LEU A 23 7.22 -8.85 3.06
CA LEU A 23 7.26 -7.95 4.20
C LEU A 23 6.48 -8.59 5.36
N ASP A 24 7.20 -9.03 6.40
CA ASP A 24 6.64 -9.52 7.67
C ASP A 24 5.53 -10.59 7.53
N GLY A 25 5.77 -11.58 6.66
CA GLY A 25 4.83 -12.69 6.40
C GLY A 25 3.75 -12.39 5.34
N PHE A 26 3.88 -11.29 4.61
CA PHE A 26 3.02 -10.94 3.48
C PHE A 26 3.82 -10.72 2.21
N VAL A 27 3.29 -11.15 1.07
CA VAL A 27 3.82 -10.88 -0.26
C VAL A 27 3.06 -9.70 -0.87
N ILE A 28 3.80 -8.72 -1.37
CA ILE A 28 3.28 -7.56 -2.10
C ILE A 28 3.58 -7.78 -3.58
N GLU A 29 2.61 -8.25 -4.35
CA GLU A 29 2.85 -8.64 -5.76
C GLU A 29 2.95 -7.46 -6.72
N ARG A 30 2.37 -6.30 -6.35
CA ARG A 30 2.32 -5.11 -7.19
C ARG A 30 2.60 -3.86 -6.38
N VAL A 31 3.52 -3.03 -6.87
CA VAL A 31 3.68 -1.64 -6.45
C VAL A 31 3.60 -0.67 -7.64
N PRO A 32 2.97 0.50 -7.49
CA PRO A 32 2.74 1.48 -8.56
C PRO A 32 3.88 2.49 -8.74
N VAL A 33 5.00 2.29 -8.03
CA VAL A 33 6.10 3.25 -7.98
C VAL A 33 7.44 2.52 -8.06
N ASP A 34 8.39 3.21 -8.66
CA ASP A 34 9.81 2.87 -8.62
C ASP A 34 10.51 3.82 -7.64
N GLY A 35 11.75 3.51 -7.24
CA GLY A 35 12.53 4.39 -6.38
C GLY A 35 13.50 3.65 -5.48
N GLN A 36 14.10 4.40 -4.55
CA GLN A 36 14.87 3.81 -3.47
C GLN A 36 13.91 3.13 -2.49
N VAL A 37 14.30 1.95 -2.02
CA VAL A 37 13.47 1.12 -1.15
C VAL A 37 14.15 0.95 0.20
N SER A 38 13.45 1.33 1.26
CA SER A 38 13.97 1.34 2.63
C SER A 38 13.00 0.62 3.58
N ASP A 39 13.51 -0.29 4.41
CA ASP A 39 12.74 -1.01 5.42
C ASP A 39 13.00 -0.46 6.83
N PHE A 40 11.93 -0.31 7.60
CA PHE A 40 11.97 0.21 8.98
C PHE A 40 11.22 -0.71 9.94
N ARG A 41 11.72 -0.79 11.17
CA ARG A 41 11.07 -1.48 12.29
C ARG A 41 11.02 -0.55 13.48
N TYR A 42 9.84 -0.36 14.05
CA TYR A 42 9.63 0.51 15.21
C TYR A 42 8.36 0.10 15.96
N GLU A 43 8.14 0.69 17.13
CA GLU A 43 6.98 0.44 17.97
C GLU A 43 6.38 1.78 18.43
N TRP A 44 5.04 1.83 18.53
CA TRP A 44 4.30 2.97 19.08
C TRP A 44 3.06 2.44 19.79
N GLU A 45 2.87 2.82 21.06
CA GLU A 45 1.72 2.42 21.90
C GLU A 45 1.44 0.89 21.85
N ASP A 46 2.47 0.07 22.09
CA ASP A 46 2.44 -1.40 22.06
C ASP A 46 2.07 -2.03 20.71
N VAL A 47 2.12 -1.26 19.61
CA VAL A 47 1.93 -1.75 18.25
C VAL A 47 3.26 -1.66 17.50
N ARG A 48 3.76 -2.82 17.09
CA ARG A 48 4.96 -2.93 16.25
C ARG A 48 4.62 -2.67 14.80
N PHE A 49 5.49 -1.95 14.12
CA PHE A 49 5.44 -1.67 12.71
C PHE A 49 6.65 -2.31 12.03
N VAL A 50 6.39 -3.04 10.94
CA VAL A 50 7.39 -3.39 9.94
C VAL A 50 6.95 -2.74 8.64
N SER A 51 7.69 -1.72 8.18
CA SER A 51 7.29 -0.92 7.03
C SER A 51 8.34 -0.89 5.94
N ARG A 52 7.89 -0.89 4.69
CA ARG A 52 8.70 -0.64 3.49
C ARG A 52 8.26 0.67 2.86
N VAL A 53 9.23 1.48 2.47
CA VAL A 53 9.06 2.83 1.92
C VAL A 53 9.71 2.87 0.54
N TRP A 54 9.00 3.46 -0.42
CA TRP A 54 9.53 3.83 -1.73
C TRP A 54 9.66 5.35 -1.80
N GLU A 55 10.87 5.82 -2.06
CA GLU A 55 11.22 7.23 -2.01
C GLU A 55 12.11 7.65 -3.18
N ARG A 56 12.09 8.95 -3.48
CA ARG A 56 12.93 9.60 -4.48
C ARG A 56 13.55 10.87 -3.90
N GLU A 57 14.74 11.19 -4.37
CA GLU A 57 15.36 12.50 -4.14
C GLU A 57 14.83 13.50 -5.17
N ILE A 58 14.24 14.60 -4.70
CA ILE A 58 13.75 15.71 -5.51
C ILE A 58 14.32 17.00 -4.93
N ASP A 59 15.08 17.72 -5.73
CA ASP A 59 15.70 19.00 -5.34
C ASP A 59 16.50 18.94 -4.01
N GLY A 60 17.12 17.79 -3.73
CA GLY A 60 17.90 17.54 -2.51
C GLY A 60 17.07 17.23 -1.26
N ALA A 61 15.78 16.93 -1.42
CA ALA A 61 14.91 16.45 -0.36
C ALA A 61 14.33 15.07 -0.71
N THR A 62 14.24 14.21 0.31
CA THR A 62 13.59 12.90 0.19
C THR A 62 12.06 13.06 0.16
N GLN A 63 11.43 12.55 -0.90
CA GLN A 63 9.98 12.45 -1.04
C GLN A 63 9.53 10.99 -0.96
N VAL A 64 8.60 10.68 -0.06
CA VAL A 64 7.99 9.35 0.06
C VAL A 64 6.77 9.23 -0.84
N ASP A 65 6.84 8.32 -1.81
CA ASP A 65 5.75 8.06 -2.74
C ASP A 65 4.80 6.98 -2.26
N LEU A 66 5.33 5.95 -1.59
CA LEU A 66 4.57 4.84 -1.06
C LEU A 66 5.16 4.35 0.25
N LYS A 67 4.30 4.09 1.23
CA LYS A 67 4.64 3.36 2.45
C LYS A 67 3.64 2.23 2.63
N ILE A 68 4.14 1.00 2.77
CA ILE A 68 3.35 -0.16 3.18
C ILE A 68 3.85 -0.58 4.56
N ALA A 69 2.94 -0.84 5.50
CA ALA A 69 3.31 -1.29 6.84
C ALA A 69 2.44 -2.46 7.30
N ILE A 70 3.08 -3.45 7.91
CA ILE A 70 2.44 -4.51 8.68
C ILE A 70 2.49 -4.10 10.15
N LEU A 71 1.32 -4.09 10.77
CA LEU A 71 1.13 -3.68 12.16
C LEU A 71 0.78 -4.91 12.99
N ARG A 72 1.46 -5.07 14.13
CA ARG A 72 1.20 -6.17 15.07
C ARG A 72 1.06 -5.65 16.50
N GLY A 73 -0.06 -5.94 17.14
CA GLY A 73 -0.29 -5.54 18.54
C GLY A 73 -1.67 -5.88 19.06
N ALA A 74 -1.78 -6.19 20.35
CA ALA A 74 -3.02 -6.68 20.96
C ALA A 74 -4.20 -5.69 20.89
N ARG A 75 -3.93 -4.39 20.70
CA ARG A 75 -4.94 -3.33 20.54
C ARG A 75 -5.73 -3.43 19.23
N LEU A 76 -5.20 -4.13 18.21
CA LEU A 76 -5.78 -4.22 16.87
C LEU A 76 -6.84 -5.33 16.80
N LYS A 77 -7.96 -5.17 17.52
CA LYS A 77 -8.98 -6.22 17.67
C LYS A 77 -10.06 -6.20 16.59
N THR A 78 -10.41 -5.02 16.10
CA THR A 78 -11.50 -4.83 15.13
C THR A 78 -11.11 -3.76 14.11
N PRO A 79 -11.77 -3.70 12.94
CA PRO A 79 -11.55 -2.60 11.99
C PRO A 79 -11.77 -1.22 12.63
N ALA A 80 -12.72 -1.09 13.55
CA ALA A 80 -12.96 0.14 14.30
C ALA A 80 -11.81 0.47 15.26
N ALA A 81 -11.26 -0.52 15.97
CA ALA A 81 -10.09 -0.34 16.84
C ALA A 81 -8.84 0.05 16.04
N LEU A 82 -8.63 -0.57 14.87
CA LEU A 82 -7.57 -0.18 13.93
C LEU A 82 -7.75 1.27 13.47
N ARG A 83 -8.96 1.67 13.06
CA ARG A 83 -9.24 3.05 12.66
C ARG A 83 -8.97 4.03 13.80
N ALA A 84 -9.39 3.71 15.03
CA ALA A 84 -9.14 4.56 16.20
C ALA A 84 -7.64 4.70 16.49
N PHE A 85 -6.91 3.59 16.46
CA PHE A 85 -5.45 3.57 16.62
C PHE A 85 -4.75 4.42 15.54
N LEU A 86 -5.10 4.23 14.26
CA LEU A 86 -4.50 4.98 13.17
C LEU A 86 -4.86 6.46 13.18
N ARG A 87 -6.06 6.82 13.66
CA ARG A 87 -6.43 8.23 13.88
C ARG A 87 -5.46 8.90 14.84
N GLU A 88 -5.17 8.25 15.97
CA GLU A 88 -4.25 8.77 16.98
C GLU A 88 -2.82 8.83 16.44
N TYR A 89 -2.35 7.74 15.82
CA TYR A 89 -1.00 7.66 15.27
C TYR A 89 -0.74 8.64 14.11
N TYR A 90 -1.74 8.87 13.25
CA TYR A 90 -1.65 9.83 12.13
C TYR A 90 -2.09 11.25 12.52
N GLU A 91 -2.42 11.48 13.78
CA GLU A 91 -2.92 12.77 14.28
C GLU A 91 -4.10 13.31 13.45
N ARG A 92 -4.99 12.41 13.01
CA ARG A 92 -6.11 12.75 12.12
C ARG A 92 -7.27 13.31 12.92
N ASP A 93 -7.83 14.41 12.42
CA ASP A 93 -9.13 14.91 12.87
C ASP A 93 -10.27 14.04 12.31
N PRO A 94 -11.13 13.45 13.15
CA PRO A 94 -12.27 12.67 12.69
C PRO A 94 -13.26 13.45 11.81
N GLY A 95 -13.32 14.79 11.93
CA GLY A 95 -14.19 15.64 11.11
C GLY A 95 -13.75 15.76 9.65
N THR A 96 -12.47 15.53 9.37
CA THR A 96 -11.87 15.68 8.03
C THR A 96 -11.33 14.37 7.47
N TRP A 97 -11.24 13.32 8.30
CA TRP A 97 -10.76 12.01 7.88
C TRP A 97 -11.88 11.16 7.28
N HIS A 98 -12.23 11.50 6.05
CA HIS A 98 -13.22 10.79 5.24
C HIS A 98 -12.65 9.48 4.70
N LEU A 99 -13.34 8.39 5.00
CA LEU A 99 -12.94 7.03 4.64
C LEU A 99 -14.14 6.29 4.09
N GLU A 100 -13.95 5.59 2.98
CA GLU A 100 -14.91 4.65 2.43
C GLU A 100 -14.63 3.25 2.97
N GLU A 101 -15.67 2.44 3.14
CA GLU A 101 -15.47 1.03 3.41
C GLU A 101 -14.83 0.32 2.22
N PHE A 102 -13.87 -0.53 2.50
CA PHE A 102 -13.13 -1.30 1.51
C PHE A 102 -13.05 -2.77 1.93
N ARG A 103 -12.99 -3.66 0.94
CA ARG A 103 -12.72 -5.08 1.16
C ARG A 103 -11.50 -5.52 0.37
N ASN A 104 -10.58 -6.19 1.06
CA ASN A 104 -9.51 -6.94 0.45
C ASN A 104 -9.81 -8.44 0.64
N GLY A 105 -10.44 -9.06 -0.35
CA GLY A 105 -10.95 -10.42 -0.21
C GLY A 105 -11.90 -10.58 1.00
N PRO A 106 -11.56 -11.42 2.01
CA PRO A 106 -12.39 -11.60 3.20
C PRO A 106 -12.24 -10.46 4.22
N TRP A 107 -11.21 -9.62 4.10
CA TRP A 107 -10.86 -8.62 5.11
C TRP A 107 -11.59 -7.31 4.91
N ARG A 108 -12.11 -6.75 6.00
CA ARG A 108 -12.75 -5.43 6.02
C ARG A 108 -11.72 -4.36 6.36
N GLY A 109 -11.81 -3.25 5.67
CA GLY A 109 -10.93 -2.11 5.86
C GLY A 109 -11.55 -0.80 5.39
N TYR A 110 -10.68 0.17 5.21
CA TYR A 110 -11.03 1.52 4.81
C TYR A 110 -10.07 2.00 3.73
N VAL A 111 -10.52 2.93 2.90
CA VAL A 111 -9.74 3.56 1.83
C VAL A 111 -10.17 5.01 1.64
N ASN A 112 -9.24 5.85 1.23
CA ASN A 112 -9.50 7.16 0.63
C ASN A 112 -8.49 7.39 -0.50
N ASP A 113 -8.36 8.64 -0.95
CA ASP A 113 -7.49 8.97 -2.08
C ASP A 113 -5.99 8.81 -1.82
N SER A 114 -5.58 8.70 -0.55
CA SER A 114 -4.17 8.71 -0.12
C SER A 114 -3.76 7.53 0.75
N GLU A 115 -4.72 6.71 1.19
CA GLU A 115 -4.42 5.56 2.05
C GLU A 115 -5.46 4.45 1.94
N ALA A 116 -5.03 3.23 2.26
CA ALA A 116 -5.88 2.08 2.53
C ALA A 116 -5.37 1.33 3.75
N PHE A 117 -6.27 0.75 4.55
CA PHE A 117 -5.88 -0.10 5.66
C PHE A 117 -6.97 -1.11 6.01
N TRP A 118 -6.57 -2.30 6.46
CA TRP A 118 -7.50 -3.37 6.83
C TRP A 118 -6.94 -4.23 7.95
N LEU A 119 -7.84 -4.91 8.66
CA LEU A 119 -7.50 -5.90 9.66
C LEU A 119 -7.49 -7.29 9.03
N VAL A 120 -6.35 -7.98 9.08
CA VAL A 120 -6.17 -9.34 8.54
C VAL A 120 -6.70 -10.38 9.52
N SER A 121 -6.35 -10.21 10.79
CA SER A 121 -6.83 -11.00 11.93
C SER A 121 -6.73 -10.15 13.18
N GLU A 122 -7.26 -10.62 14.32
CA GLU A 122 -6.94 -9.98 15.59
C GLU A 122 -5.43 -9.84 15.75
N GLY A 123 -4.99 -8.63 16.09
CA GLY A 123 -3.60 -8.29 16.31
C GLY A 123 -2.76 -8.06 15.07
N VAL A 124 -3.31 -8.17 13.85
CA VAL A 124 -2.54 -8.00 12.60
C VAL A 124 -3.30 -7.13 11.60
N ALA A 125 -2.70 -6.01 11.21
CA ALA A 125 -3.25 -5.07 10.24
C ALA A 125 -2.23 -4.68 9.17
N ILE A 126 -2.72 -4.15 8.06
CA ILE A 126 -1.89 -3.62 6.97
C ILE A 126 -2.33 -2.19 6.68
N THR A 127 -1.36 -1.32 6.43
CA THR A 127 -1.60 0.04 5.92
C THR A 127 -0.81 0.30 4.65
N ILE A 128 -1.41 1.09 3.77
CA ILE A 128 -0.82 1.66 2.56
C ILE A 128 -1.03 3.17 2.63
N ARG A 129 0.03 3.95 2.44
CA ARG A 129 -0.05 5.42 2.41
C ARG A 129 0.77 5.97 1.26
N THR A 130 0.32 7.08 0.70
CA THR A 130 0.95 7.72 -0.47
C THR A 130 1.12 9.23 -0.25
N PRO A 131 2.09 9.65 0.60
CA PRO A 131 2.22 11.04 1.04
C PRO A 131 2.46 12.06 -0.08
N SER A 132 3.18 11.70 -1.15
CA SER A 132 3.48 12.61 -2.25
C SER A 132 2.30 12.88 -3.19
N GLY A 133 1.26 12.06 -3.15
CA GLY A 133 0.10 12.16 -4.05
C GLY A 133 0.35 11.67 -5.49
N VAL A 134 1.52 11.08 -5.79
CA VAL A 134 1.79 10.55 -7.14
C VAL A 134 1.00 9.28 -7.46
N VAL A 135 0.65 8.51 -6.42
CA VAL A 135 -0.09 7.25 -6.55
C VAL A 135 -1.58 7.54 -6.55
N THR A 136 -2.28 7.08 -7.58
CA THR A 136 -3.73 7.31 -7.71
C THR A 136 -4.54 6.43 -6.74
N PRO A 137 -5.80 6.80 -6.42
CA PRO A 137 -6.66 5.97 -5.60
C PRO A 137 -6.89 4.56 -6.20
N GLN A 138 -6.93 4.46 -7.53
CA GLN A 138 -7.05 3.18 -8.22
C GLN A 138 -5.78 2.31 -8.03
N GLU A 139 -4.61 2.93 -8.03
CA GLU A 139 -3.33 2.26 -7.80
C GLU A 139 -3.20 1.78 -6.35
N ILE A 140 -3.68 2.55 -5.37
CA ILE A 140 -3.78 2.12 -3.97
C ILE A 140 -4.63 0.85 -3.87
N ARG A 141 -5.82 0.84 -4.49
CA ARG A 141 -6.72 -0.34 -4.46
C ARG A 141 -6.08 -1.56 -5.12
N LYS A 142 -5.45 -1.38 -6.28
CA LYS A 142 -4.74 -2.47 -6.98
C LYS A 142 -3.56 -3.01 -6.15
N THR A 143 -2.83 -2.14 -5.47
CA THR A 143 -1.74 -2.52 -4.55
C THR A 143 -2.30 -3.31 -3.38
N ALA A 144 -3.35 -2.83 -2.73
CA ALA A 144 -4.00 -3.52 -1.61
C ALA A 144 -4.44 -4.94 -1.99
N LEU A 145 -5.13 -5.09 -3.13
CA LEU A 145 -5.61 -6.38 -3.63
C LEU A 145 -4.49 -7.35 -4.03
N SER A 146 -3.26 -6.86 -4.22
CA SER A 146 -2.09 -7.68 -4.52
C SER A 146 -1.40 -8.24 -3.27
N ILE A 147 -1.77 -7.75 -2.08
CA ILE A 147 -1.14 -8.20 -0.83
C ILE A 147 -1.82 -9.46 -0.34
N ARG A 148 -1.03 -10.53 -0.18
CA ARG A 148 -1.47 -11.83 0.33
C ARG A 148 -0.51 -12.35 1.41
N THR A 149 -0.96 -13.32 2.18
CA THR A 149 -0.07 -14.06 3.09
C THR A 149 1.00 -14.79 2.27
N ALA A 150 2.23 -14.78 2.77
CA ALA A 150 3.35 -15.52 2.19
C ALA A 150 3.16 -17.04 2.30
#